data_AF-A0A914LMJ0-F1
#
_entry.id   AF-A0A914LMJ0-F1
#
_cell.length_a   1.000
_cell.length_b   1.000
_cell.length_c   1.000
_cell.angle_alpha   90.00
_cell.angle_beta   90.00
_cell.angle_gamma   90.00
#
_symmetry.space_group_name_H-M   'P 1'
#
loop_
_entity.id
_entity.type
_entity.pdbx_description
1 polymer ?
#
loop_
_entity_poly.entity_id
_entity_poly.type
_entity_poly.pdbx_seq_one_letter_code
_entity_poly.pdbx_strand_id
1 'polypeptide(L)'
;MFEQKNMKEAKSGKIKIVDTSPECFKAMLEYFYSGEIDKKTIEKHSEDLFAIAHKYEVKQLMEVCENYMAANIDAANFSDRCKYAELYCLPKLEKACFNYFSTNRKTFISSKEWNKFKINNKDFAFRLLEENDVFGEKFGRKLI
;
A
#
# COMPACT_ATOMS: atom_id res chain seq x y z
N MET A 1 7.50 5.66 -25.12
CA MET A 1 8.55 6.67 -24.80
C MET A 1 9.65 6.72 -25.86
N PHE A 2 10.31 5.59 -26.19
CA PHE A 2 11.43 5.57 -27.13
C PHE A 2 11.05 5.61 -28.62
N GLU A 3 9.81 5.30 -28.97
CA GLU A 3 9.31 5.36 -30.36
C GLU A 3 9.11 6.80 -30.87
N GLN A 4 8.99 7.77 -29.94
CA GLN A 4 8.77 9.17 -30.29
C GLN A 4 10.10 9.88 -30.58
N LYS A 5 10.49 9.88 -31.86
CA LYS A 5 11.79 10.41 -32.35
C LYS A 5 12.09 11.88 -31.99
N ASN A 6 11.07 12.67 -31.65
CA ASN A 6 11.23 14.09 -31.32
C ASN A 6 11.60 14.36 -29.85
N MET A 7 11.58 13.35 -28.99
CA MET A 7 11.94 13.46 -27.57
C MET A 7 13.46 13.52 -27.38
N LYS A 8 13.93 14.27 -26.37
CA LYS A 8 15.37 14.37 -26.06
C LYS A 8 15.95 13.02 -25.68
N GLU A 9 15.16 12.20 -25.02
CA GLU A 9 15.48 10.86 -24.55
C GLU A 9 15.70 9.91 -25.73
N ALA A 10 14.85 10.00 -26.76
CA ALA A 10 15.01 9.21 -27.99
C ALA A 10 16.27 9.60 -28.77
N LYS A 11 16.64 10.88 -28.78
CA LYS A 11 17.84 11.38 -29.47
C LYS A 11 19.14 11.11 -28.71
N SER A 12 19.13 11.23 -27.40
CA SER A 12 20.32 11.08 -26.54
C SER A 12 20.54 9.66 -26.05
N GLY A 13 19.52 8.80 -26.08
CA GLY A 13 19.55 7.47 -25.49
C GLY A 13 19.64 7.46 -23.96
N LYS A 14 19.39 8.60 -23.30
CA LYS A 14 19.52 8.76 -21.85
C LYS A 14 18.18 9.20 -21.24
N ILE A 15 17.82 8.58 -20.13
CA ILE A 15 16.68 9.00 -19.29
C ILE A 15 17.22 9.43 -17.94
N LYS A 16 16.80 10.62 -17.49
CA LYS A 16 17.10 11.11 -16.14
C LYS A 16 15.91 10.81 -15.23
N ILE A 17 16.18 10.12 -14.13
CA ILE A 17 15.20 9.75 -13.12
C ILE A 17 15.56 10.49 -11.83
N VAL A 18 14.58 11.16 -11.23
CA VAL A 18 14.82 12.09 -10.11
C VAL A 18 13.89 11.88 -8.92
N ASP A 19 12.85 11.08 -9.11
CA ASP A 19 11.71 10.96 -8.19
C ASP A 19 11.66 9.60 -7.48
N THR A 20 12.75 8.85 -7.52
CA THR A 20 12.88 7.60 -6.77
C THR A 20 14.33 7.38 -6.33
N SER A 21 14.49 6.56 -5.30
CA SER A 21 15.81 6.16 -4.82
C SER A 21 16.48 5.21 -5.83
N PRO A 22 17.83 5.24 -5.93
CA PRO A 22 18.57 4.30 -6.76
C PRO A 22 18.25 2.84 -6.42
N GLU A 23 18.01 2.54 -5.14
CA GLU A 23 17.69 1.20 -4.64
C GLU A 23 16.34 0.71 -5.16
N CYS A 24 15.29 1.53 -5.11
CA CYS A 24 13.97 1.15 -5.60
C CYS A 24 13.98 0.98 -7.12
N PHE A 25 14.61 1.93 -7.84
CA PHE A 25 14.70 1.83 -9.30
C PHE A 25 15.50 0.60 -9.74
N LYS A 26 16.61 0.30 -9.05
CA LYS A 26 17.40 -0.90 -9.31
C LYS A 26 16.58 -2.16 -9.12
N ALA A 27 15.79 -2.25 -8.06
CA ALA A 27 14.96 -3.43 -7.81
C ALA A 27 13.86 -3.61 -8.88
N MET A 28 13.24 -2.51 -9.35
CA MET A 28 12.31 -2.57 -10.47
C MET A 28 12.99 -3.02 -11.77
N LEU A 29 14.22 -2.56 -12.03
CA LEU A 29 15.00 -3.05 -13.16
C LEU A 29 15.30 -4.55 -13.03
N GLU A 30 15.78 -5.00 -11.87
CA GLU A 30 16.03 -6.42 -11.62
C GLU A 30 14.76 -7.25 -11.86
N TYR A 31 13.61 -6.78 -11.38
CA TYR A 31 12.32 -7.40 -11.63
C TYR A 31 11.98 -7.53 -13.12
N PHE A 32 12.30 -6.54 -13.95
CA PHE A 32 12.08 -6.66 -15.40
C PHE A 32 12.89 -7.79 -16.04
N TYR A 33 14.05 -8.12 -15.49
CA TYR A 33 14.92 -9.16 -16.03
C TYR A 33 14.72 -10.53 -15.37
N SER A 34 14.33 -10.58 -14.09
CA SER A 34 14.18 -11.83 -13.32
C SER A 34 12.72 -12.25 -13.10
N GLY A 35 11.78 -11.30 -13.11
CA GLY A 35 10.41 -11.51 -12.64
C GLY A 35 10.27 -11.60 -11.12
N GLU A 36 11.35 -11.35 -10.36
CA GLU A 36 11.41 -11.52 -8.91
C GLU A 36 11.96 -10.28 -8.20
N ILE A 37 11.52 -10.04 -6.96
CA ILE A 37 12.04 -8.99 -6.07
C ILE A 37 12.66 -9.66 -4.84
N ASP A 38 13.86 -9.19 -4.45
CA ASP A 38 14.49 -9.62 -3.21
C ASP A 38 13.63 -9.31 -1.98
N LYS A 39 13.52 -10.28 -1.07
CA LYS A 39 12.67 -10.19 0.11
C LYS A 39 13.02 -9.00 1.02
N LYS A 40 14.31 -8.70 1.20
CA LYS A 40 14.73 -7.57 2.06
C LYS A 40 14.37 -6.24 1.40
N THR A 41 14.43 -6.18 0.09
CA THR A 41 14.07 -4.98 -0.67
C THR A 41 12.59 -4.68 -0.56
N ILE A 42 11.70 -5.66 -0.78
CA ILE A 42 10.25 -5.43 -0.64
C ILE A 42 9.87 -5.13 0.81
N GLU A 43 10.51 -5.76 1.79
CA GLU A 43 10.28 -5.48 3.21
C GLU A 43 10.57 -4.03 3.57
N LYS A 44 11.69 -3.51 3.08
CA LYS A 44 12.11 -2.14 3.38
C LYS A 44 11.44 -1.07 2.51
N HIS A 45 11.09 -1.41 1.27
CA HIS A 45 10.70 -0.45 0.24
C HIS A 45 9.36 -0.75 -0.43
N SER A 46 8.48 -1.57 0.18
CA SER A 46 7.17 -1.93 -0.43
C SER A 46 6.35 -0.76 -0.97
N GLU A 47 6.35 0.37 -0.25
CA GLU A 47 5.58 1.57 -0.61
C GLU A 47 6.21 2.33 -1.78
N ASP A 48 7.51 2.61 -1.69
CA ASP A 48 8.27 3.26 -2.76
C ASP A 48 8.28 2.42 -4.04
N LEU A 49 8.41 1.09 -3.90
CA LEU A 49 8.31 0.13 -5.01
C LEU A 49 6.93 0.15 -5.65
N PHE A 50 5.87 0.17 -4.84
CA PHE A 50 4.52 0.32 -5.35
C PHE A 50 4.37 1.65 -6.12
N ALA A 51 4.85 2.75 -5.57
CA ALA A 51 4.74 4.07 -6.19
C ALA A 51 5.46 4.14 -7.55
N ILE A 52 6.67 3.60 -7.67
CA ILE A 52 7.35 3.54 -8.97
C ILE A 52 6.69 2.55 -9.92
N ALA A 53 6.22 1.40 -9.43
CA ALA A 53 5.53 0.42 -10.25
C ALA A 53 4.24 1.02 -10.84
N HIS A 54 3.51 1.80 -10.04
CA HIS A 54 2.35 2.56 -10.49
C HIS A 54 2.75 3.62 -11.53
N LYS A 55 3.81 4.40 -11.28
CA LYS A 55 4.28 5.44 -12.22
C LYS A 55 4.67 4.87 -13.59
N TYR A 56 5.34 3.73 -13.61
CA TYR A 56 5.79 3.07 -14.84
C TYR A 56 4.79 2.01 -15.35
N GLU A 57 3.60 1.93 -14.75
CA GLU A 57 2.49 1.04 -15.11
C GLU A 57 2.86 -0.46 -15.12
N VAL A 58 3.74 -0.88 -14.21
CA VAL A 58 4.18 -2.27 -14.03
C VAL A 58 3.18 -3.03 -13.16
N LYS A 59 2.04 -3.41 -13.75
CA LYS A 59 0.90 -4.01 -13.03
C LYS A 59 1.25 -5.21 -12.15
N GLN A 60 2.11 -6.11 -12.65
CA GLN A 60 2.48 -7.31 -11.90
C GLN A 60 3.29 -6.97 -10.64
N LEU A 61 4.19 -5.99 -10.73
CA LEU A 61 4.95 -5.50 -9.57
C LEU A 61 4.05 -4.77 -8.57
N MET A 62 3.05 -4.02 -9.06
CA MET A 62 2.04 -3.40 -8.20
C MET A 62 1.28 -4.46 -7.38
N GLU A 63 0.85 -5.56 -8.01
CA GLU A 63 0.16 -6.64 -7.33
C GLU A 63 1.06 -7.36 -6.30
N VAL A 64 2.33 -7.60 -6.64
CA VAL A 64 3.32 -8.16 -5.70
C VAL A 64 3.46 -7.26 -4.47
N CYS A 65 3.59 -5.94 -4.67
CA CYS A 65 3.68 -4.99 -3.57
C CYS A 65 2.37 -4.93 -2.76
N GLU A 66 1.20 -4.85 -3.41
CA GLU A 66 -0.11 -4.85 -2.72
C GLU A 66 -0.28 -6.09 -1.83
N ASN A 67 0.02 -7.28 -2.36
CA ASN A 67 -0.08 -8.52 -1.61
C ASN A 67 0.87 -8.52 -0.39
N TYR A 68 2.10 -8.02 -0.55
CA TYR A 68 3.04 -7.90 0.56
C TYR A 68 2.54 -6.92 1.62
N MET A 69 2.07 -5.74 1.21
CA MET A 69 1.52 -4.72 2.11
C MET A 69 0.30 -5.26 2.88
N ALA A 70 -0.60 -5.97 2.21
CA ALA A 70 -1.80 -6.56 2.79
C ALA A 70 -1.47 -7.68 3.81
N ALA A 71 -0.40 -8.45 3.58
CA ALA A 71 0.03 -9.49 4.50
C ALA A 71 0.79 -8.96 5.73
N ASN A 72 1.35 -7.75 5.66
CA ASN A 72 2.24 -7.19 6.68
C ASN A 72 1.71 -5.83 7.18
N ILE A 73 0.58 -5.88 7.89
CA ILE A 73 -0.02 -4.72 8.54
C ILE A 73 0.25 -4.79 10.04
N ASP A 74 0.71 -3.67 10.61
CA ASP A 74 0.91 -3.49 12.04
C ASP A 74 0.43 -2.09 12.49
N ALA A 75 0.48 -1.81 13.79
CA ALA A 75 0.00 -0.55 14.34
C ALA A 75 0.80 0.68 13.87
N ALA A 76 2.08 0.51 13.54
CA ALA A 76 2.95 1.59 13.09
C ALA A 76 2.69 1.95 11.63
N ASN A 77 2.44 0.95 10.77
CA ASN A 77 2.24 1.15 9.34
C ASN A 77 0.77 1.27 8.91
N PHE A 78 -0.18 0.88 9.77
CA PHE A 78 -1.62 0.85 9.47
C PHE A 78 -2.14 2.13 8.81
N SER A 79 -1.75 3.30 9.36
CA SER A 79 -2.20 4.58 8.84
C SER A 79 -1.78 4.79 7.39
N ASP A 80 -0.54 4.44 7.06
CA ASP A 80 -0.02 4.66 5.72
C ASP A 80 -0.55 3.61 4.75
N ARG A 81 -0.73 2.35 5.18
CA ARG A 81 -1.44 1.33 4.40
C ARG A 81 -2.86 1.74 4.01
N CYS A 82 -3.64 2.29 4.95
CA CYS A 82 -4.98 2.80 4.66
C CYS A 82 -4.96 3.95 3.65
N LYS A 83 -4.01 4.89 3.76
CA LYS A 83 -3.84 5.97 2.79
C LYS A 83 -3.51 5.44 1.40
N TYR A 84 -2.60 4.48 1.29
CA TYR A 84 -2.25 3.85 0.03
C TYR A 84 -3.45 3.14 -0.60
N ALA A 85 -4.23 2.42 0.22
CA ALA A 85 -5.43 1.74 -0.23
C ALA A 85 -6.46 2.70 -0.84
N GLU A 86 -6.68 3.84 -0.19
CA GLU A 86 -7.62 4.87 -0.67
C GLU A 86 -7.08 5.65 -1.87
N LEU A 87 -5.80 6.06 -1.84
CA LEU A 87 -5.18 6.87 -2.88
C LEU A 87 -5.10 6.13 -4.23
N TYR A 88 -4.78 4.84 -4.18
CA TYR A 88 -4.56 4.01 -5.36
C TYR A 88 -5.69 3.02 -5.63
N CYS A 89 -6.80 3.10 -4.88
CA CYS A 89 -7.95 2.20 -4.97
C CYS A 89 -7.54 0.71 -4.95
N LEU A 90 -6.85 0.28 -3.90
CA LEU A 90 -6.30 -1.07 -3.75
C LEU A 90 -7.21 -1.95 -2.89
N PRO A 91 -8.13 -2.74 -3.48
CA PRO A 91 -9.18 -3.42 -2.73
C PRO A 91 -8.64 -4.54 -1.82
N LYS A 92 -7.53 -5.20 -2.16
CA LYS A 92 -6.96 -6.24 -1.29
C LYS A 92 -6.32 -5.62 -0.07
N LEU A 93 -5.59 -4.52 -0.27
CA LEU A 93 -4.98 -3.78 0.83
C LEU A 93 -6.05 -3.15 1.73
N GLU A 94 -7.09 -2.55 1.15
CA GLU A 94 -8.22 -1.98 1.89
C GLU A 94 -8.86 -3.05 2.79
N LYS A 95 -9.24 -4.20 2.22
CA LYS A 95 -9.82 -5.32 2.97
C LYS A 95 -8.90 -5.80 4.10
N ALA A 96 -7.59 -5.86 3.85
CA ALA A 96 -6.62 -6.25 4.87
C ALA A 96 -6.55 -5.24 6.02
N CYS A 97 -6.61 -3.94 5.73
CA CYS A 97 -6.71 -2.89 6.75
C CYS A 97 -7.99 -3.05 7.59
N PHE A 98 -9.14 -3.28 6.95
CA PHE A 98 -10.39 -3.56 7.67
C PHE A 98 -10.24 -4.76 8.62
N ASN A 99 -9.72 -5.88 8.12
CA ASN A 99 -9.52 -7.09 8.92
C ASN A 99 -8.56 -6.88 10.11
N TYR A 100 -7.46 -6.16 9.88
CA TYR A 100 -6.51 -5.83 10.94
C TYR A 100 -7.19 -4.99 12.04
N PHE A 101 -7.96 -3.99 11.64
CA PHE A 101 -8.71 -3.15 12.58
C PHE A 101 -9.75 -3.95 13.36
N SER A 102 -10.56 -4.79 12.69
CA SER A 102 -11.55 -5.66 13.33
C SER A 102 -10.94 -6.56 14.40
N THR A 103 -9.80 -7.16 14.08
CA THR A 103 -9.10 -8.12 14.96
C THR A 103 -8.50 -7.43 16.19
N ASN A 104 -7.98 -6.21 16.03
CA ASN A 104 -7.27 -5.48 17.08
C ASN A 104 -8.11 -4.37 17.74
N ARG A 105 -9.41 -4.28 17.43
CA ARG A 105 -10.28 -3.12 17.74
C ARG A 105 -10.17 -2.64 19.19
N LYS A 106 -10.27 -3.57 20.15
CA LYS A 106 -10.31 -3.26 21.60
C LYS A 106 -9.06 -2.54 22.08
N THR A 107 -7.88 -2.93 21.59
CA THR A 107 -6.60 -2.33 22.00
C THR A 107 -6.22 -1.16 21.10
N PHE A 108 -6.56 -1.24 19.81
CA PHE A 108 -6.15 -0.25 18.82
C PHE A 108 -6.93 1.07 18.94
N ILE A 109 -8.23 1.06 19.25
CA ILE A 109 -9.01 2.31 19.39
C ILE A 109 -8.49 3.21 20.52
N SER A 110 -7.92 2.62 21.58
CA SER A 110 -7.34 3.36 22.70
C SER A 110 -5.90 3.84 22.45
N SER A 111 -5.29 3.46 21.33
CA SER A 111 -3.90 3.77 21.00
C SER A 111 -3.69 5.22 20.56
N LYS A 112 -2.45 5.72 20.62
CA LYS A 112 -2.10 7.05 20.12
C LYS A 112 -2.12 7.09 18.60
N GLU A 113 -1.81 5.96 17.98
CA GLU A 113 -1.75 5.68 16.55
C GLU A 113 -3.13 5.87 15.92
N TRP A 114 -4.16 5.27 16.52
CA TRP A 114 -5.55 5.46 16.08
C TRP A 114 -6.02 6.91 16.22
N ASN A 115 -5.70 7.58 17.33
CA ASN A 115 -6.09 8.98 17.53
C ASN A 115 -5.48 9.89 16.46
N LYS A 116 -4.21 9.69 16.10
CA LYS A 116 -3.56 10.40 14.99
C LYS A 116 -4.22 10.08 13.64
N PHE A 117 -4.48 8.79 13.39
CA PHE A 117 -5.14 8.35 12.16
C PHE A 117 -6.53 8.98 11.98
N LYS A 118 -7.35 8.96 13.03
CA LYS A 118 -8.71 9.51 13.04
C LYS A 118 -8.75 11.02 12.72
N ILE A 119 -7.76 11.78 13.20
CA ILE A 119 -7.70 13.23 12.92
C ILE A 119 -7.36 13.49 11.45
N ASN A 120 -6.43 12.71 10.91
CA ASN A 120 -5.89 12.91 9.55
C ASN A 120 -6.79 12.31 8.46
N ASN A 121 -7.51 11.22 8.74
CA ASN A 121 -8.30 10.46 7.77
C ASN A 121 -9.70 10.20 8.33
N LYS A 122 -10.49 11.27 8.52
CA LYS A 122 -11.80 11.21 9.19
C LYS A 122 -12.80 10.29 8.46
N ASP A 123 -12.88 10.39 7.14
CA ASP A 123 -13.84 9.61 6.34
C ASP A 123 -13.50 8.12 6.36
N PHE A 124 -12.24 7.76 6.15
CA PHE A 124 -11.78 6.37 6.26
C PHE A 124 -11.97 5.81 7.68
N ALA A 125 -11.64 6.60 8.71
CA ALA A 125 -11.84 6.20 10.10
C ALA A 125 -13.32 5.99 10.44
N PHE A 126 -14.20 6.81 9.88
CA PHE A 126 -15.65 6.64 10.03
C PHE A 126 -16.13 5.34 9.39
N ARG A 127 -15.73 5.06 8.13
CA ARG A 127 -16.04 3.79 7.46
C ARG A 127 -15.55 2.56 8.24
N LEU A 128 -14.32 2.61 8.76
CA LEU A 128 -13.77 1.54 9.62
C LEU A 128 -14.62 1.30 10.86
N LEU A 129 -15.13 2.35 11.50
CA LEU A 129 -15.94 2.23 12.70
C LEU A 129 -17.35 1.68 12.39
N GLU A 130 -17.99 2.16 11.33
CA GLU A 130 -19.34 1.72 10.94
C GLU A 130 -19.37 0.27 10.48
N GLU A 131 -18.47 -0.12 9.58
CA GLU A 131 -18.47 -1.47 9.00
C GLU A 131 -18.21 -2.55 10.07
N ASN A 132 -17.52 -2.17 11.15
CA ASN A 132 -17.28 -3.02 12.29
C ASN A 132 -18.40 -3.02 13.35
N ASP A 133 -19.24 -1.99 13.41
CA ASP A 133 -20.42 -1.99 14.30
C ASP A 133 -21.53 -2.89 13.75
N VAL A 134 -21.73 -2.88 12.42
CA VAL A 134 -22.69 -3.76 11.73
C VAL A 134 -22.34 -5.24 11.90
N PHE A 135 -21.05 -5.58 11.96
CA PHE A 135 -20.60 -6.94 12.28
C PHE A 135 -20.73 -7.29 13.76
N GLY A 136 -20.59 -6.30 14.66
CA GLY A 136 -20.82 -6.46 16.09
C GLY A 136 -22.25 -6.87 16.43
N GLU A 137 -23.25 -6.34 15.71
CA GLU A 137 -24.66 -6.72 15.91
C GLU A 137 -24.99 -8.12 15.36
N LYS A 138 -24.34 -8.57 14.28
CA LYS A 138 -24.59 -9.90 13.71
C LYS A 138 -24.02 -11.06 14.54
N PHE A 139 -23.03 -10.81 15.39
CA PHE A 139 -22.41 -11.83 16.27
C PHE A 139 -22.69 -11.62 17.77
N GLY A 140 -23.49 -10.61 18.13
CA GLY A 140 -23.77 -10.20 19.52
C GLY A 140 -25.01 -10.80 20.19
N ARG A 141 -25.64 -11.85 19.65
CA ARG A 141 -26.70 -12.61 20.34
C ARG A 141 -26.63 -14.12 20.07
N LYS A 142 -25.71 -14.80 20.74
CA LYS A 142 -25.95 -16.15 21.28
C LYS A 142 -24.88 -16.52 22.31
N LEU A 143 -25.35 -17.10 23.42
CA LEU A 143 -24.68 -17.41 24.70
C LEU A 143 -24.61 -16.16 25.60
N ILE A 144 -25.49 -15.95 26.58
CA ILE A 144 -26.23 -16.87 27.46
C ILE A 144 -27.66 -16.33 27.63
#